data_AF-A0A832A624-F1
#
_entry.id   AF-A0A832A624-F1
#
_cell.length_a   1.000
_cell.length_b   1.000
_cell.length_c   1.000
_cell.angle_alpha   90.00
_cell.angle_beta   90.00
_cell.angle_gamma   90.00
#
_symmetry.space_group_name_H-M   'P 1'
#
loop_
_entity.id
_entity.type
_entity.pdbx_description
1 polymer ?
#
loop_
_entity_poly.entity_id
_entity_poly.type
_entity_poly.pdbx_seq_one_letter_code
_entity_poly.pdbx_strand_id
1 'polypeptide(L)'
;MMESVAYEMIKKEGYDEGMQQGIQQGIQQGIQQGMLADAREMLLEALAERFGPVPHDIEDVITALESRRQLKELLRSALRVNNIHEFRELLTSGL
;
A
#
# COMPACT_ATOMS: atom_id res chain seq x y z
N MET A 1 -4.61 13.13 -49.73
CA MET A 1 -5.36 13.11 -48.46
C MET A 1 -4.82 14.25 -47.61
N MET A 2 -5.56 15.35 -47.47
CA MET A 2 -5.27 16.33 -46.43
C MET A 2 -6.14 15.93 -45.24
N GLU A 3 -5.53 15.44 -44.17
CA GLU A 3 -6.21 15.39 -42.88
C GLU A 3 -6.72 16.80 -42.57
N SER A 4 -8.01 16.93 -42.28
CA SER A 4 -8.59 18.25 -42.01
C SER A 4 -8.02 18.79 -40.71
N VAL A 5 -7.88 20.11 -40.60
CA VAL A 5 -7.42 20.76 -39.35
C VAL A 5 -8.26 20.30 -38.15
N ALA A 6 -9.56 20.04 -38.36
CA ALA A 6 -10.46 19.52 -37.34
C ALA A 6 -10.07 18.10 -36.86
N TYR A 7 -9.61 17.23 -37.76
CA TYR A 7 -9.15 15.88 -37.40
C TYR A 7 -7.91 15.93 -36.50
N GLU A 8 -6.92 16.74 -36.86
CA GLU A 8 -5.69 16.90 -36.07
C GLU A 8 -5.96 17.55 -34.71
N MET A 9 -6.90 18.51 -34.64
CA MET A 9 -7.36 19.09 -33.38
C MET A 9 -7.98 18.04 -32.45
N ILE A 10 -8.95 17.26 -32.94
CA ILE A 10 -9.62 16.22 -32.13
C ILE A 10 -8.62 15.17 -31.65
N LYS A 11 -7.70 14.75 -32.52
CA LYS A 11 -6.65 13.78 -32.18
C LYS A 11 -5.72 14.31 -31.09
N LYS A 12 -5.33 15.58 -31.19
CA LYS A 12 -4.51 16.23 -30.17
C LYS A 12 -5.26 16.36 -28.84
N GLU A 13 -6.51 16.81 -28.87
CA GLU A 13 -7.35 16.91 -27.67
C GLU A 13 -7.50 15.55 -26.98
N GLY A 14 -7.80 14.49 -27.74
CA GLY A 14 -7.89 13.14 -27.19
C GLY A 14 -6.58 12.62 -26.60
N TYR A 15 -5.43 12.96 -27.19
CA TYR A 15 -4.12 12.63 -26.63
C TYR A 15 -3.87 13.38 -25.32
N ASP A 16 -4.14 14.69 -25.29
CA ASP A 16 -3.94 15.54 -24.12
C ASP A 16 -4.85 15.10 -22.97
N GLU A 17 -6.13 14.79 -23.24
CA GLU A 17 -7.08 14.25 -22.27
C GLU A 17 -6.64 12.87 -21.74
N GLY A 18 -6.25 11.97 -22.64
CA GLY A 18 -5.78 10.63 -22.26
C GLY A 18 -4.53 10.69 -21.39
N MET A 19 -3.58 11.58 -21.72
CA MET A 19 -2.38 11.82 -20.91
C MET A 19 -2.73 12.36 -19.53
N GLN A 20 -3.62 13.35 -19.43
CA GLN A 20 -4.06 13.91 -18.16
C GLN A 20 -4.75 12.85 -17.27
N GLN A 21 -5.64 12.04 -17.85
CA GLN A 21 -6.31 10.96 -17.12
C GLN A 21 -5.32 9.89 -16.67
N GLY A 22 -4.38 9.49 -17.53
CA GLY A 22 -3.35 8.51 -17.20
C GLY A 22 -2.45 8.97 -16.05
N ILE A 23 -2.03 10.24 -16.06
CA ILE A 23 -1.24 10.82 -14.97
C ILE A 23 -2.04 10.84 -13.66
N GLN A 24 -3.30 11.27 -13.70
CA GLN A 24 -4.15 11.31 -12.51
C GLN A 24 -4.35 9.92 -11.90
N GLN A 25 -4.65 8.92 -12.73
CA GLN A 25 -4.82 7.53 -12.28
C GLN A 25 -3.52 6.97 -11.71
N GLY A 26 -2.38 7.20 -12.39
CA GLY A 26 -1.07 6.75 -11.92
C GLY A 26 -0.68 7.36 -10.58
N ILE A 27 -0.92 8.65 -10.37
CA ILE A 27 -0.68 9.32 -9.08
C ILE A 27 -1.56 8.72 -7.99
N GLN A 28 -2.85 8.51 -8.25
CA GLN A 28 -3.77 7.93 -7.25
C GLN A 28 -3.35 6.51 -6.85
N GLN A 29 -2.99 5.67 -7.83
CA GLN A 29 -2.51 4.31 -7.57
C GLN A 29 -1.20 4.32 -6.79
N GLY A 30 -0.25 5.17 -7.18
CA GLY A 30 1.03 5.32 -6.48
C GLY A 30 0.88 5.77 -5.03
N ILE A 31 -0.02 6.72 -4.76
CA ILE A 31 -0.34 7.15 -3.40
C ILE A 31 -0.93 6.00 -2.58
N GLN A 32 -1.88 5.24 -3.13
CA GLN A 32 -2.49 4.12 -2.42
C GLN A 32 -1.46 3.02 -2.11
N GLN A 33 -0.62 2.67 -3.07
CA GLN A 33 0.46 1.69 -2.89
C GLN A 33 1.49 2.17 -1.85
N GLY A 34 1.91 3.43 -1.93
CA GLY A 34 2.84 4.02 -0.95
C GLY A 34 2.27 4.02 0.47
N MET A 35 0.99 4.38 0.62
CA MET A 35 0.32 4.37 1.94
C MET A 35 0.12 2.97 2.52
N LEU A 36 0.10 1.93 1.68
CA LEU A 36 0.05 0.54 2.10
C LEU A 36 1.44 0.03 2.51
N ALA A 37 2.46 0.31 1.70
CA ALA A 37 3.85 -0.01 2.00
C ALA A 37 4.30 0.63 3.32
N ASP A 38 4.05 1.93 3.49
CA ASP A 38 4.31 2.69 4.73
C ASP A 38 3.63 2.05 5.94
N ALA A 39 2.38 1.60 5.81
CA ALA A 39 1.68 0.94 6.91
C ALA A 39 2.29 -0.43 7.29
N ARG A 40 2.87 -1.16 6.33
CA ARG A 40 3.60 -2.42 6.60
C ARG A 40 4.93 -2.12 7.30
N GLU A 41 5.69 -1.16 6.77
CA GLU A 41 6.96 -0.71 7.33
C GLU A 41 6.81 -0.24 8.77
N MET A 42 5.85 0.65 9.04
CA MET A 42 5.56 1.14 10.39
C MET A 42 5.20 0.02 11.38
N LEU A 43 4.52 -1.03 10.93
CA LEU A 43 4.19 -2.18 11.77
C LEU A 43 5.44 -3.02 12.07
N LEU A 44 6.25 -3.30 11.06
CA LEU A 44 7.49 -4.06 11.22
C LEU A 44 8.49 -3.32 12.11
N GLU A 45 8.65 -2.01 11.93
CA GLU A 45 9.48 -1.18 12.79
C GLU A 45 9.01 -1.20 14.25
N ALA A 46 7.71 -1.06 14.49
CA ALA A 46 7.17 -1.11 15.84
C ALA A 46 7.40 -2.47 16.52
N LEU A 47 7.29 -3.57 15.77
CA LEU A 47 7.61 -4.90 16.27
C LEU A 47 9.11 -5.05 16.53
N ALA A 48 9.95 -4.55 15.61
CA ALA A 48 11.40 -4.58 15.73
C ALA A 48 11.90 -3.82 16.96
N GLU A 49 11.35 -2.62 17.19
CA GLU A 49 11.71 -1.77 18.33
C GLU A 49 11.31 -2.41 19.67
N ARG A 50 10.13 -3.04 19.74
CA ARG A 50 9.63 -3.62 20.99
C ARG A 50 10.22 -4.97 21.32
N PHE A 51 10.45 -5.81 20.31
CA PHE A 51 10.74 -7.23 20.51
C PHE A 51 12.07 -7.66 19.89
N GLY A 52 12.82 -6.77 19.25
CA GLY A 52 14.01 -7.10 18.47
C GLY A 52 13.65 -7.67 17.10
N PRO A 53 14.59 -8.32 16.40
CA PRO A 53 14.40 -8.79 15.03
C PRO A 53 13.09 -9.54 14.82
N VAL A 54 12.30 -9.09 13.83
CA VAL A 54 10.99 -9.68 13.53
C VAL A 54 11.20 -11.05 12.87
N PRO A 55 10.57 -12.13 13.38
CA PRO A 55 10.62 -13.44 12.72
C PRO A 55 10.06 -13.40 11.30
N HIS A 56 10.73 -14.07 10.36
CA HIS A 56 10.37 -14.06 8.94
C HIS A 56 8.92 -14.50 8.66
N ASP A 57 8.39 -15.45 9.42
CA ASP A 57 7.01 -15.90 9.24
C ASP A 57 5.97 -14.83 9.59
N ILE A 58 6.30 -13.91 10.49
CA ILE A 58 5.45 -12.75 10.81
C ILE A 58 5.60 -11.67 9.72
N GLU A 59 6.83 -11.46 9.25
CA GLU A 59 7.13 -10.53 8.16
C GLU A 59 6.41 -10.91 6.86
N ASP A 60 6.43 -12.19 6.48
CA ASP A 60 5.76 -12.72 5.30
C ASP A 60 4.25 -12.47 5.36
N VAL A 61 3.63 -12.68 6.52
CA VAL A 61 2.20 -12.41 6.71
C VAL A 61 1.92 -10.91 6.56
N ILE A 62 2.69 -10.05 7.22
CA ILE A 62 2.49 -8.59 7.19
C ILE A 62 2.67 -8.04 5.77
N THR A 63 3.69 -8.49 5.05
CA THR A 63 3.99 -8.04 3.68
C THR A 63 2.92 -8.48 2.68
N ALA A 64 2.23 -9.61 2.93
CA ALA A 64 1.09 -10.07 2.13
C ALA A 64 -0.23 -9.34 2.42
N LEU A 65 -0.33 -8.56 3.50
CA LEU A 65 -1.58 -7.86 3.85
C LEU A 65 -1.84 -6.66 2.93
N GLU A 66 -2.92 -6.72 2.15
CA GLU A 66 -3.34 -5.63 1.24
C GLU A 66 -4.25 -4.58 1.88
N SER A 67 -4.56 -4.73 3.18
CA SER A 67 -5.47 -3.82 3.89
C SER A 67 -4.73 -2.90 4.85
N ARG A 68 -4.60 -1.63 4.45
CA ARG A 68 -4.09 -0.56 5.32
C ARG A 68 -4.84 -0.47 6.65
N ARG A 69 -6.14 -0.77 6.67
CA ARG A 69 -6.95 -0.77 7.90
C ARG A 69 -6.50 -1.88 8.85
N GLN A 70 -6.35 -3.12 8.36
CA GLN A 70 -5.88 -4.24 9.16
C GLN A 70 -4.47 -3.99 9.69
N LEU A 71 -3.56 -3.46 8.86
CA LEU A 71 -2.20 -3.10 9.29
C LEU A 71 -2.21 -2.08 10.43
N LYS A 72 -3.07 -1.05 10.38
CA LYS A 72 -3.21 -0.07 11.47
C LYS A 72 -3.79 -0.67 12.75
N GLU A 73 -4.70 -1.63 12.63
CA GLU A 73 -5.25 -2.36 13.78
C GLU A 73 -4.18 -3.24 14.42
N LEU A 74 -3.43 -3.99 13.60
CA LEU A 74 -2.29 -4.78 14.03
C LEU A 74 -1.22 -3.92 14.69
N LEU A 75 -0.93 -2.72 14.17
CA LEU A 75 0.00 -1.78 14.81
C LEU A 75 -0.46 -1.41 16.23
N ARG A 76 -1.75 -1.12 16.42
CA ARG A 76 -2.28 -0.85 17.77
C ARG A 76 -2.17 -2.06 18.69
N SER A 77 -2.38 -3.27 18.17
CA SER A 77 -2.21 -4.52 18.93
C SER A 77 -0.75 -4.80 19.25
N ALA A 78 0.15 -4.54 18.30
CA ALA A 78 1.59 -4.67 18.43
C ALA A 78 2.18 -3.74 19.49
N LEU A 79 1.47 -2.70 19.94
CA LEU A 79 1.85 -1.85 21.07
C LEU A 79 1.34 -2.35 22.43
N ARG A 80 0.40 -3.31 22.46
CA ARG A 80 -0.28 -3.78 23.68
C ARG A 80 0.17 -5.17 24.13
N VAL A 81 0.48 -6.04 23.18
CA VAL A 81 0.97 -7.40 23.46
C VAL A 81 2.31 -7.34 24.20
N ASN A 82 2.60 -8.35 25.02
CA ASN A 82 3.77 -8.36 25.90
C ASN A 82 5.03 -8.94 25.23
N ASN A 83 4.85 -9.74 24.18
CA ASN A 83 5.93 -10.38 23.45
C ASN A 83 5.51 -10.73 22.02
N ILE A 84 6.49 -11.14 21.21
CA ILE A 84 6.29 -11.49 19.81
C ILE A 84 5.45 -12.77 19.61
N HIS A 85 5.46 -13.71 20.57
CA HIS A 85 4.65 -14.91 20.50
C HIS A 85 3.16 -14.59 20.64
N GLU A 86 2.79 -13.70 21.56
CA GLU A 86 1.41 -13.22 21.72
C GLU A 86 0.93 -12.49 20.45
N PHE A 87 1.80 -11.71 19.81
CA PHE A 87 1.50 -11.10 18.52
C PHE A 87 1.26 -12.14 17.40
N ARG A 88 2.07 -13.21 17.36
CA ARG A 88 1.92 -14.31 16.41
C ARG A 88 0.58 -15.04 16.57
N GLU A 89 0.18 -15.33 17.80
CA GLU A 89 -1.13 -15.91 18.08
C GLU A 89 -2.25 -15.00 17.60
N LEU A 90 -2.12 -13.68 17.80
CA LEU A 90 -3.10 -12.70 17.32
C LEU A 90 -3.23 -12.69 15.79
N LEU A 91 -2.12 -12.79 15.05
CA LEU A 91 -2.16 -12.91 13.59
C LEU A 91 -2.92 -14.16 13.13
N THR A 92 -2.74 -15.27 13.84
CA THR A 92 -3.39 -16.55 13.52
C THR A 92 -4.88 -16.56 13.92
N SER A 93 -5.24 -15.76 14.93
CA SER A 93 -6.60 -15.65 15.47
C SER A 93 -7.46 -14.60 14.75
N GLY A 94 -6.82 -13.63 14.09
CA GLY A 94 -7.45 -12.46 13.46
C GLY A 94 -7.46 -12.47 11.94
N LEU A 95 -6.90 -13.52 11.32
CA LEU A 95 -7.01 -13.88 9.91
C LEU A 95 -8.03 -15.01 9.75
#